data_AF-A0A5C5T9F2-F1
#
_entry.id   AF-A0A5C5T9F2-F1
#
_cell.length_a   1.000
_cell.length_b   1.000
_cell.length_c   1.000
_cell.angle_alpha   90.00
_cell.angle_beta   90.00
_cell.angle_gamma   90.00
#
_symmetry.space_group_name_H-M   'P 1'
#
loop_
_entity.id
_entity.type
_entity.pdbx_description
1 polymer ?
#
loop_
_entity_poly.entity_id
_entity_poly.type
_entity_poly.pdbx_seq_one_letter_code
_entity_poly.pdbx_strand_id
1 'polypeptide(L)'
;MSSALALARRGWGETWPNPTVGCVLVKDGAVLARGRTGRGGRPHGEAVALAAAQAAGTDVRGATAYVSLEPCAHHGRTPPCAEALVGAGIARCVVATGDPDPRVAGRGVAILRAAGIVVVEGVGRAEADEISAGFFCRVQQGRPLVTLKLATSLDGRIATAVGDSKWITGAPARARGHLLRAEHDGILVGIGTALADDPELTCRLPGLDSRSPVRIVADSGARLPVDSALVRSAPAVPLWLMCAEDAPADNVTALEACGVIVRRLPRGADGHVQPAALLQALGGQGMTRLLVEGGGTLAAALLAADLVDRLAIFRAGVVIGGDGIAAIGGFGLQRLASARRFARSSLGETGDDVLETWTRGA
;
A
#
# COMPACT_ATOMS: atom_id res chain seq x y z
N MET A 1 19.53 5.53 -12.81
CA MET A 1 18.57 4.62 -12.16
C MET A 1 17.98 5.20 -10.87
N SER A 2 18.77 5.59 -9.87
CA SER A 2 18.25 6.10 -8.58
C SER A 2 17.20 7.21 -8.73
N SER A 3 17.33 8.11 -9.70
CA SER A 3 16.30 9.12 -9.98
C SER A 3 14.97 8.53 -10.47
N ALA A 4 14.99 7.45 -11.26
CA ALA A 4 13.78 6.75 -11.69
C ALA A 4 13.10 6.05 -10.51
N LEU A 5 13.87 5.42 -9.61
CA LEU A 5 13.35 4.79 -8.38
C LEU A 5 12.74 5.83 -7.44
N ALA A 6 13.42 6.96 -7.23
CA ALA A 6 12.89 8.07 -6.44
C ALA A 6 11.60 8.66 -7.03
N LEU A 7 11.44 8.70 -8.36
CA LEU A 7 10.19 9.08 -9.01
C LEU A 7 9.10 8.03 -8.76
N ALA A 8 9.40 6.75 -8.98
CA ALA A 8 8.46 5.65 -8.76
C ALA A 8 7.91 5.67 -7.33
N ARG A 9 8.79 5.73 -6.32
CA ARG A 9 8.39 5.73 -4.90
C ARG A 9 7.35 6.80 -4.55
N ARG A 10 7.39 7.97 -5.20
CA ARG A 10 6.44 9.06 -4.94
C ARG A 10 5.01 8.72 -5.37
N GLY A 11 4.77 7.67 -6.16
CA GLY A 11 3.45 7.27 -6.64
C GLY A 11 2.74 6.24 -5.75
N TRP A 12 3.34 5.80 -4.64
CA TRP A 12 2.65 4.96 -3.65
C TRP A 12 1.34 5.60 -3.17
N GLY A 13 0.28 4.79 -3.04
CA GLY A 13 -1.07 5.25 -2.67
C GLY A 13 -1.85 5.91 -3.81
N GLU A 14 -1.23 6.22 -4.95
CA GLU A 14 -1.87 6.98 -6.04
C GLU A 14 -2.06 6.18 -7.34
N THR A 15 -1.28 5.12 -7.58
CA THR A 15 -1.22 4.44 -8.88
C THR A 15 -1.95 3.10 -8.95
N TRP A 16 -2.52 2.63 -7.84
CA TRP A 16 -3.30 1.40 -7.84
C TRP A 16 -4.47 1.51 -8.84
N PRO A 17 -4.86 0.42 -9.53
CA PRO A 17 -4.39 -0.96 -9.34
C PRO A 17 -3.11 -1.32 -10.10
N ASN A 18 -2.42 -0.37 -10.73
CA ASN A 18 -1.21 -0.62 -11.50
C ASN A 18 0.06 -0.32 -10.67
N PRO A 19 1.22 -0.85 -11.08
CA PRO A 19 2.47 -0.53 -10.40
C PRO A 19 2.84 0.93 -10.58
N THR A 20 3.53 1.48 -9.58
CA THR A 20 4.19 2.77 -9.73
C THR A 20 5.52 2.56 -10.46
N VAL A 21 5.69 3.25 -11.58
CA VAL A 21 6.88 3.13 -12.43
C VAL A 21 7.46 4.51 -12.64
N GLY A 22 8.77 4.65 -12.46
CA GLY A 22 9.52 5.84 -12.82
C GLY A 22 10.34 5.57 -14.08
N CYS A 23 10.37 6.56 -14.98
CA CYS A 23 11.18 6.54 -16.19
C CYS A 23 11.97 7.84 -16.31
N VAL A 24 13.25 7.74 -16.68
CA VAL A 24 14.11 8.89 -16.99
C VAL A 24 14.80 8.64 -18.32
N LEU A 25 14.69 9.59 -19.25
CA LEU A 25 15.35 9.57 -20.55
C LEU A 25 16.61 10.42 -20.50
N VAL A 26 17.75 9.88 -20.94
CA VAL A 26 19.07 10.51 -20.85
C VAL A 26 19.82 10.38 -22.17
N LYS A 27 20.45 11.46 -22.65
CA LYS A 27 21.32 11.44 -23.83
C LYS A 27 22.49 12.39 -23.59
N ASP A 28 23.70 11.98 -23.96
CA ASP A 28 24.93 12.78 -23.83
C ASP A 28 25.15 13.35 -22.41
N GLY A 29 24.84 12.55 -21.39
CA GLY A 29 24.94 12.94 -19.97
C GLY A 29 23.82 13.87 -19.46
N ALA A 30 22.94 14.36 -20.34
CA ALA A 30 21.83 15.23 -20.00
C ALA A 30 20.51 14.46 -19.82
N VAL A 31 19.72 14.85 -18.82
CA VAL A 31 18.35 14.33 -18.66
C VAL A 31 17.43 15.06 -19.63
N LEU A 32 16.85 14.33 -20.57
CA LEU A 32 15.93 14.87 -21.57
C LEU A 32 14.51 15.00 -21.02
N ALA A 33 14.04 13.97 -20.31
CA ALA A 33 12.70 13.96 -19.72
C ALA A 33 12.58 12.96 -18.57
N ARG A 34 11.51 13.11 -17.79
CA ARG A 34 11.18 12.29 -16.64
C ARG A 34 9.69 11.97 -16.65
N GLY A 35 9.34 10.78 -16.20
CA GLY A 35 7.96 10.35 -16.09
C GLY A 35 7.74 9.42 -14.90
N ARG A 36 6.52 9.44 -14.40
CA ARG A 36 6.03 8.54 -13.35
C ARG A 36 4.62 8.11 -13.72
N THR A 37 4.25 6.87 -13.41
CA THR A 37 2.87 6.43 -13.56
C THR A 37 1.89 7.45 -12.97
N GLY A 38 0.87 7.82 -13.74
CA GLY A 38 -0.16 8.77 -13.36
C GLY A 38 -1.10 8.22 -12.28
N ARG A 39 -1.87 9.13 -11.67
CA ARG A 39 -2.93 8.77 -10.70
C ARG A 39 -3.92 7.79 -11.34
N GLY A 40 -4.35 6.78 -10.59
CA GLY A 40 -5.18 5.68 -11.11
C GLY A 40 -4.41 4.66 -11.97
N GLY A 41 -3.09 4.78 -12.05
CA GLY A 41 -2.22 3.77 -12.65
C GLY A 41 -1.99 3.89 -14.16
N ARG A 42 -2.44 4.99 -14.76
CA ARG A 42 -2.20 5.36 -16.15
C ARG A 42 -2.09 6.89 -16.29
N PRO A 43 -1.43 7.39 -17.35
CA PRO A 43 -0.50 6.67 -18.22
C PRO A 43 0.71 6.11 -17.44
N HIS A 44 1.44 5.17 -18.04
CA HIS A 44 2.65 4.57 -17.44
C HIS A 44 3.83 5.55 -17.42
N GLY A 45 4.83 5.29 -16.57
CA GLY A 45 5.98 6.19 -16.39
C GLY A 45 6.75 6.48 -17.69
N GLU A 46 6.92 5.47 -18.53
CA GLU A 46 7.57 5.57 -19.84
C GLU A 46 6.78 6.45 -20.79
N ALA A 47 5.47 6.25 -20.87
CA ALA A 47 4.58 7.07 -21.68
C ALA A 47 4.58 8.53 -21.22
N VAL A 48 4.59 8.79 -19.91
CA VAL A 48 4.71 10.14 -19.36
C VAL A 48 6.05 10.79 -19.73
N ALA A 49 7.16 10.05 -19.64
CA ALA A 49 8.47 10.58 -19.98
C ALA A 49 8.58 10.92 -21.48
N LEU A 50 8.06 10.06 -22.35
CA LEU A 50 8.04 10.28 -23.80
C LEU A 50 7.15 11.47 -24.17
N ALA A 51 5.95 11.55 -23.60
CA ALA A 51 5.03 12.68 -23.82
C ALA A 51 5.65 14.01 -23.35
N ALA A 52 6.35 14.00 -22.21
CA ALA A 52 7.05 15.19 -21.70
C ALA A 52 8.18 15.62 -22.63
N ALA A 53 8.98 14.69 -23.17
CA ALA A 53 10.01 15.01 -24.15
C ALA A 53 9.42 15.60 -25.43
N GLN A 54 8.33 15.00 -25.93
CA GLN A 54 7.62 15.48 -27.12
C GLN A 54 7.07 16.89 -26.92
N ALA A 55 6.42 17.16 -25.78
CA ALA A 55 5.89 18.48 -25.45
C ALA A 55 6.99 19.56 -25.35
N ALA A 56 8.20 19.17 -24.95
CA ALA A 56 9.37 20.03 -24.91
C ALA A 56 10.12 20.12 -26.26
N GLY A 57 9.63 19.50 -27.33
CA GLY A 57 10.30 19.45 -28.64
C GLY A 57 11.67 18.76 -28.59
N THR A 58 11.89 17.87 -27.62
CA THR A 58 13.19 17.23 -27.37
C THR A 58 13.28 15.89 -28.10
N ASP A 59 14.29 15.73 -28.96
CA ASP A 59 14.54 14.48 -29.68
C ASP A 59 15.19 13.43 -28.76
N VAL A 60 14.46 12.33 -28.53
CA VAL A 60 14.88 11.21 -27.67
C VAL A 60 15.55 10.07 -28.46
N ARG A 61 15.67 10.18 -29.79
CA ARG A 61 16.31 9.15 -30.60
C ARG A 61 17.77 8.96 -30.17
N GLY A 62 18.17 7.70 -30.02
CA GLY A 62 19.49 7.32 -29.51
C GLY A 62 19.68 7.51 -28.00
N ALA A 63 18.65 7.94 -27.25
CA ALA A 63 18.75 8.10 -25.80
C ALA A 63 18.83 6.75 -25.06
N THR A 64 19.17 6.82 -23.77
CA THR A 64 19.01 5.74 -22.80
C THR A 64 17.77 5.96 -21.94
N ALA A 65 16.87 4.98 -21.87
CA ALA A 65 15.77 4.96 -20.91
C ALA A 65 16.18 4.21 -19.63
N TYR A 66 15.94 4.79 -18.46
CA TYR A 66 16.05 4.11 -17.16
C TYR A 66 14.65 3.91 -16.60
N VAL A 67 14.23 2.65 -16.44
CA VAL A 67 12.87 2.29 -15.99
C VAL A 67 12.92 1.42 -14.73
N SER A 68 12.06 1.72 -13.76
CA SER A 68 12.06 1.02 -12.47
C SER A 68 11.42 -0.38 -12.51
N LEU A 69 10.65 -0.70 -13.54
CA LEU A 69 10.00 -1.98 -13.75
C LEU A 69 10.07 -2.33 -15.24
N GLU A 70 10.02 -3.61 -15.60
CA GLU A 70 9.97 -4.05 -16.99
C GLU A 70 8.83 -3.35 -17.76
N PRO A 71 9.13 -2.73 -18.92
CA PRO A 71 8.10 -2.08 -19.74
C PRO A 71 7.03 -3.07 -20.19
N CYS A 72 5.77 -2.67 -20.06
CA CYS A 72 4.66 -3.56 -20.41
C CYS A 72 4.70 -3.97 -21.89
N ALA A 73 4.29 -5.22 -22.16
CA ALA A 73 4.33 -5.88 -23.47
C ALA A 73 2.95 -6.25 -24.02
N HIS A 74 1.89 -6.04 -23.26
CA HIS A 74 0.54 -6.46 -23.63
C HIS A 74 -0.29 -5.27 -24.15
N HIS A 75 -1.08 -5.53 -25.19
CA HIS A 75 -2.05 -4.58 -25.71
C HIS A 75 -3.24 -4.50 -24.77
N GLY A 76 -3.27 -3.43 -23.95
CA GLY A 76 -4.40 -3.11 -23.09
C GLY A 76 -5.23 -1.97 -23.68
N ARG A 77 -5.65 -1.04 -22.81
CA ARG A 77 -6.32 0.22 -23.23
C ARG A 77 -5.40 1.19 -23.97
N THR A 78 -4.08 1.04 -23.80
CA THR A 78 -3.03 1.84 -24.44
C THR A 78 -2.02 0.90 -25.09
N PRO A 79 -1.29 1.35 -26.14
CA PRO A 79 -0.19 0.59 -26.70
C PRO A 79 0.87 0.22 -25.63
N PRO A 80 1.60 -0.90 -25.81
CA PRO A 80 2.63 -1.34 -24.87
C PRO A 80 3.77 -0.32 -24.75
N CYS A 81 4.29 -0.14 -23.53
CA CYS A 81 5.41 0.77 -23.29
C CYS A 81 6.69 0.30 -23.98
N ALA A 82 6.91 -1.01 -24.11
CA ALA A 82 8.04 -1.55 -24.86
C ALA A 82 8.00 -1.08 -26.33
N GLU A 83 6.84 -1.15 -26.98
CA GLU A 83 6.66 -0.69 -28.37
C GLU A 83 6.79 0.84 -28.48
N ALA A 84 6.27 1.59 -27.50
CA ALA A 84 6.41 3.05 -27.48
C ALA A 84 7.89 3.47 -27.40
N LEU A 85 8.70 2.78 -26.60
CA LEU A 85 10.14 3.02 -26.51
C LEU A 85 10.87 2.64 -27.82
N VAL A 86 10.45 1.56 -28.49
CA VAL A 86 10.94 1.19 -29.83
C VAL A 86 10.60 2.27 -30.84
N GLY A 87 9.34 2.71 -30.91
CA GLY A 87 8.89 3.76 -31.82
C GLY A 87 9.59 5.11 -31.58
N ALA A 88 9.96 5.40 -30.33
CA ALA A 88 10.76 6.58 -29.98
C ALA A 88 12.23 6.49 -30.43
N GLY A 89 12.71 5.30 -30.83
CA GLY A 89 14.06 5.09 -31.35
C GLY A 89 15.16 5.26 -30.31
N ILE A 90 14.93 4.90 -29.04
CA ILE A 90 15.98 4.89 -28.01
C ILE A 90 17.07 3.86 -28.39
N ALA A 91 18.32 4.07 -27.98
CA ALA A 91 19.41 3.12 -28.25
C ALA A 91 19.57 2.07 -27.13
N ARG A 92 19.19 2.43 -25.90
CA ARG A 92 19.43 1.59 -24.71
C ARG A 92 18.30 1.70 -23.70
N CYS A 93 17.96 0.59 -23.07
CA CYS A 93 17.03 0.54 -21.94
C CYS A 93 17.71 -0.12 -20.72
N VAL A 94 17.63 0.52 -19.57
CA VAL A 94 18.13 -0.02 -18.29
C VAL A 94 16.91 -0.27 -17.40
N VAL A 95 16.66 -1.54 -17.09
CA VAL A 95 15.50 -2.03 -16.33
C VAL A 95 15.94 -2.43 -14.93
N ALA A 96 15.29 -1.91 -13.89
CA ALA A 96 15.69 -2.20 -12.51
C ALA A 96 15.24 -3.60 -12.05
N THR A 97 13.99 -3.96 -12.30
CA THR A 97 13.43 -5.28 -11.97
C THR A 97 12.39 -5.74 -13.00
N GLY A 98 12.14 -7.04 -13.05
CA GLY A 98 11.18 -7.67 -13.97
C GLY A 98 9.72 -7.57 -13.48
N ASP A 99 8.77 -7.84 -14.38
CA ASP A 99 7.35 -7.92 -14.02
C ASP A 99 6.95 -9.39 -13.77
N PRO A 100 6.39 -9.76 -12.59
CA PRO A 100 5.95 -11.12 -12.33
C PRO A 100 4.63 -11.50 -13.04
N ASP A 101 3.94 -10.54 -13.66
CA ASP A 101 2.72 -10.82 -14.42
C ASP A 101 3.04 -11.74 -15.61
N PRO A 102 2.43 -12.94 -15.71
CA PRO A 102 2.70 -13.88 -16.81
C PRO A 102 2.47 -13.30 -18.22
N ARG A 103 1.68 -12.24 -18.33
CA ARG A 103 1.42 -11.52 -19.58
C ARG A 103 2.58 -10.61 -19.98
N VAL A 104 3.47 -10.26 -19.06
CA VAL A 104 4.60 -9.33 -19.27
C VAL A 104 5.94 -10.01 -19.08
N ALA A 105 6.09 -10.90 -18.10
CA ALA A 105 7.35 -11.52 -17.67
C ALA A 105 8.32 -11.85 -18.83
N GLY A 106 9.35 -11.00 -18.99
CA GLY A 106 10.40 -11.12 -20.00
C GLY A 106 10.02 -10.73 -21.43
N ARG A 107 8.74 -10.52 -21.73
CA ARG A 107 8.24 -10.17 -23.06
C ARG A 107 8.57 -8.72 -23.44
N GLY A 108 8.53 -7.79 -22.47
CA GLY A 108 8.85 -6.39 -22.72
C GLY A 108 10.32 -6.22 -23.06
N VAL A 109 11.18 -6.90 -22.30
CA VAL A 109 12.61 -7.00 -22.58
C VAL A 109 12.87 -7.65 -23.94
N ALA A 110 12.15 -8.72 -24.29
CA ALA A 110 12.29 -9.39 -25.58
C ALA A 110 11.93 -8.48 -26.77
N ILE A 111 10.85 -7.71 -26.68
CA ILE A 111 10.45 -6.72 -27.70
C ILE A 111 11.58 -5.70 -27.94
N LEU A 112 12.14 -5.14 -26.86
CA LEU A 112 13.23 -4.17 -26.96
C LEU A 112 14.48 -4.78 -27.63
N ARG A 113 14.89 -5.98 -27.21
CA ARG A 113 16.05 -6.68 -27.78
C ARG A 113 15.84 -7.00 -29.26
N ALA A 114 14.65 -7.46 -29.64
CA ALA A 114 14.32 -7.78 -31.03
C ALA A 114 14.38 -6.55 -31.96
N ALA A 115 14.08 -5.36 -31.43
CA ALA A 115 14.22 -4.10 -32.14
C ALA A 115 15.67 -3.54 -32.17
N GLY A 116 16.66 -4.29 -31.67
CA GLY A 116 18.06 -3.87 -31.65
C GLY A 116 18.44 -2.93 -30.51
N ILE A 117 17.55 -2.72 -29.53
CA ILE A 117 17.84 -1.89 -28.35
C ILE A 117 18.70 -2.67 -27.36
N VAL A 118 19.77 -2.04 -26.86
CA VAL A 118 20.60 -2.64 -25.81
C VAL A 118 19.85 -2.64 -24.47
N VAL A 119 19.61 -3.81 -23.88
CA VAL A 119 18.91 -3.92 -22.59
C VAL A 119 19.85 -4.38 -21.48
N VAL A 120 19.91 -3.61 -20.39
CA VAL A 120 20.63 -3.96 -19.15
C VAL A 120 19.62 -4.10 -18.01
N GLU A 121 19.65 -5.23 -17.31
CA GLU A 121 18.69 -5.55 -16.25
C GLU A 121 19.35 -5.56 -14.87
N GLY A 122 18.57 -5.37 -13.80
CA GLY A 122 19.00 -5.58 -12.42
C GLY A 122 19.69 -4.39 -11.74
N VAL A 123 19.83 -3.25 -12.43
CA VAL A 123 20.44 -2.05 -11.82
C VAL A 123 19.49 -1.48 -10.77
N GLY A 124 19.88 -1.47 -9.50
CA GLY A 124 19.03 -0.99 -8.40
C GLY A 124 17.87 -1.92 -8.04
N ARG A 125 17.97 -3.21 -8.40
CA ARG A 125 16.89 -4.20 -8.25
C ARG A 125 16.28 -4.27 -6.85
N ALA A 126 17.10 -4.31 -5.79
CA ALA A 126 16.60 -4.44 -4.42
C ALA A 126 15.64 -3.30 -4.02
N GLU A 127 15.96 -2.06 -4.41
CA GLU A 127 15.08 -0.91 -4.16
C GLU A 127 13.84 -0.93 -5.07
N ALA A 128 13.98 -1.38 -6.32
CA ALA A 128 12.86 -1.54 -7.26
C ALA A 128 11.85 -2.60 -6.80
N ASP A 129 12.34 -3.73 -6.27
CA ASP A 129 11.52 -4.80 -5.70
C ASP A 129 10.74 -4.29 -4.48
N GLU A 130 11.39 -3.50 -3.63
CA GLU A 130 10.77 -2.87 -2.46
C GLU A 130 9.68 -1.86 -2.86
N ILE A 131 9.91 -1.06 -3.91
CA ILE A 131 8.92 -0.13 -4.47
C ILE A 131 7.71 -0.88 -5.05
N SER A 132 7.96 -2.01 -5.72
CA SER A 132 6.96 -2.82 -6.41
C SER A 132 6.31 -3.90 -5.54
N ALA A 133 6.76 -4.08 -4.30
CA ALA A 133 6.37 -5.20 -3.44
C ALA A 133 4.86 -5.36 -3.27
N GLY A 134 4.10 -4.26 -3.20
CA GLY A 134 2.64 -4.30 -3.14
C GLY A 134 1.99 -4.86 -4.41
N PHE A 135 2.50 -4.44 -5.58
CA PHE A 135 2.04 -4.96 -6.86
C PHE A 135 2.40 -6.45 -7.01
N PHE A 136 3.62 -6.84 -6.63
CA PHE A 136 4.06 -8.23 -6.66
C PHE A 136 3.23 -9.14 -5.75
N CYS A 137 3.00 -8.71 -4.51
CA CYS A 137 2.15 -9.44 -3.57
C CYS A 137 0.76 -9.68 -4.16
N ARG A 138 0.14 -8.66 -4.77
CA ARG A 138 -1.16 -8.81 -5.41
C ARG A 138 -1.15 -9.75 -6.61
N VAL A 139 -0.18 -9.62 -7.51
CA VAL A 139 -0.10 -10.46 -8.71
C VAL A 139 0.18 -11.92 -8.36
N GLN A 140 1.06 -12.17 -7.39
CA GLN A 140 1.53 -13.52 -7.04
C GLN A 140 0.64 -14.21 -6.00
N GLN A 141 0.03 -13.45 -5.08
CA GLN A 141 -0.72 -13.99 -3.95
C GLN A 141 -2.20 -13.58 -3.93
N GLY A 142 -2.66 -12.73 -4.85
CA GLY A 142 -4.05 -12.28 -4.93
C GLY A 142 -4.48 -11.26 -3.86
N ARG A 143 -3.56 -10.80 -3.00
CA ARG A 143 -3.84 -9.90 -1.88
C ARG A 143 -2.92 -8.67 -1.85
N PRO A 144 -3.31 -7.56 -1.22
CA PRO A 144 -2.39 -6.44 -1.01
C PRO A 144 -1.27 -6.83 -0.04
N LEU A 145 -0.15 -6.10 -0.14
CA LEU A 145 0.87 -6.07 0.89
C LEU A 145 0.31 -5.34 2.12
N VAL A 146 0.38 -5.99 3.28
CA VAL A 146 -0.17 -5.52 4.55
C VAL A 146 0.93 -4.93 5.42
N THR A 147 0.78 -3.65 5.74
CA THR A 147 1.56 -2.97 6.79
C THR A 147 0.68 -2.82 8.03
N LEU A 148 0.99 -3.54 9.10
CA LEU A 148 0.36 -3.35 10.40
C LEU A 148 1.08 -2.22 11.16
N LYS A 149 0.36 -1.12 11.42
CA LYS A 149 0.87 0.01 12.18
C LYS A 149 0.38 -0.06 13.62
N LEU A 150 1.32 0.08 14.56
CA LEU A 150 1.05 0.12 16.00
C LEU A 150 1.64 1.41 16.58
N ALA A 151 0.93 2.06 17.51
CA ALA A 151 1.47 3.15 18.32
C ALA A 151 1.36 2.73 19.78
N THR A 152 2.49 2.50 20.43
CA THR A 152 2.56 1.82 21.72
C THR A 152 3.37 2.60 22.75
N SER A 153 3.08 2.35 24.01
CA SER A 153 4.01 2.57 25.11
C SER A 153 5.26 1.69 24.97
N LEU A 154 6.27 1.91 25.84
CA LEU A 154 7.49 1.10 25.91
C LEU A 154 7.20 -0.39 26.18
N ASP A 155 6.14 -0.67 26.94
CA ASP A 155 5.68 -2.00 27.33
C ASP A 155 4.58 -2.58 26.42
N GLY A 156 4.41 -2.01 25.22
CA GLY A 156 3.57 -2.59 24.15
C GLY A 156 2.06 -2.40 24.33
N ARG A 157 1.63 -1.32 24.98
CA ARG A 157 0.22 -1.01 25.24
C ARG A 157 -0.29 0.11 24.33
N ILE A 158 -1.56 0.02 23.94
CA ILE A 158 -2.26 0.99 23.06
C ILE A 158 -3.29 1.84 23.81
N ALA A 159 -3.58 1.52 25.07
CA ALA A 159 -4.43 2.30 25.96
C ALA A 159 -4.24 1.84 27.41
N THR A 160 -4.69 2.63 28.37
CA THR A 160 -4.86 2.21 29.77
C THR A 160 -5.96 1.14 29.90
N ALA A 161 -6.11 0.53 31.08
CA ALA A 161 -7.15 -0.48 31.35
C ALA A 161 -8.59 0.01 31.06
N VAL A 162 -8.84 1.33 31.15
CA VAL A 162 -10.14 1.95 30.88
C VAL A 162 -10.28 2.48 29.45
N GLY A 163 -9.28 2.27 28.59
CA GLY A 163 -9.31 2.68 27.18
C GLY A 163 -8.78 4.08 26.89
N ASP A 164 -8.20 4.77 27.88
CA ASP A 164 -7.58 6.08 27.65
C ASP A 164 -6.28 5.91 26.84
N SER A 165 -6.17 6.62 25.71
CA SER A 165 -5.15 6.42 24.68
C SER A 165 -4.67 7.71 23.99
N LYS A 166 -5.30 8.87 24.29
CA LYS A 166 -5.02 10.15 23.63
C LYS A 166 -4.21 11.07 24.56
N TRP A 167 -2.92 11.29 24.33
CA TRP A 167 -2.07 10.75 23.27
C TRP A 167 -0.87 10.00 23.84
N ILE A 168 -0.74 8.73 23.46
CA ILE A 168 0.46 7.94 23.74
C ILE A 168 1.67 8.46 22.96
N THR A 169 1.52 8.67 21.64
CA THR A 169 2.60 9.16 20.76
C THR A 169 2.47 10.65 20.46
N GLY A 170 3.60 11.33 20.29
CA GLY A 170 3.73 12.75 20.04
C GLY A 170 3.33 13.19 18.62
N ALA A 171 3.27 14.51 18.41
CA ALA A 171 2.83 15.08 17.13
C ALA A 171 3.70 14.64 15.92
N PRO A 172 5.04 14.56 16.00
CA PRO A 172 5.87 14.11 14.88
C PRO A 172 5.59 12.65 14.47
N ALA A 173 5.40 11.75 15.44
CA ALA A 173 4.99 10.37 15.18
C ALA A 173 3.62 10.29 14.51
N ARG A 174 2.64 11.07 14.97
CA ARG A 174 1.31 11.15 14.33
C ARG A 174 1.37 11.69 12.90
N ALA A 175 2.22 12.70 12.64
CA ALA A 175 2.45 13.22 11.30
C ALA A 175 3.04 12.13 10.38
N ARG A 176 3.99 11.34 10.87
CA ARG A 176 4.55 10.20 10.14
C ARG A 176 3.50 9.10 9.90
N GLY A 177 2.59 8.87 10.85
CA GLY A 177 1.41 8.01 10.67
C GLY A 177 0.51 8.48 9.52
N HIS A 178 0.25 9.79 9.42
CA HIS A 178 -0.49 10.35 8.28
C HIS A 178 0.25 10.17 6.94
N LEU A 179 1.58 10.25 6.92
CA LEU A 179 2.34 9.95 5.71
C LEU A 179 2.18 8.48 5.30
N LEU A 180 2.16 7.54 6.25
CA LEU A 180 1.84 6.14 5.93
C LEU A 180 0.46 6.04 5.28
N ARG A 181 -0.56 6.75 5.76
CA ARG A 181 -1.88 6.78 5.11
C ARG A 181 -1.80 7.24 3.66
N ALA A 182 -1.02 8.28 3.37
CA ALA A 182 -0.84 8.80 2.00
C ALA A 182 -0.05 7.86 1.06
N GLU A 183 0.70 6.90 1.61
CA GLU A 183 1.52 5.93 0.88
C GLU A 183 0.87 4.55 0.73
N HIS A 184 -0.36 4.37 1.22
CA HIS A 184 -1.13 3.14 1.08
C HIS A 184 -2.42 3.40 0.29
N ASP A 185 -2.90 2.36 -0.39
CA ASP A 185 -4.09 2.46 -1.23
C ASP A 185 -5.37 2.41 -0.38
N GLY A 186 -5.31 1.66 0.73
CA GLY A 186 -6.38 1.51 1.70
C GLY A 186 -5.88 1.58 3.14
N ILE A 187 -6.77 1.95 4.05
CA ILE A 187 -6.60 1.87 5.50
C ILE A 187 -7.73 1.00 6.09
N LEU A 188 -7.36 -0.03 6.83
CA LEU A 188 -8.28 -0.95 7.50
C LEU A 188 -8.26 -0.73 9.01
N VAL A 189 -9.44 -0.64 9.60
CA VAL A 189 -9.66 -0.77 11.05
C VAL A 189 -10.70 -1.85 11.35
N GLY A 190 -10.68 -2.38 12.56
CA GLY A 190 -11.79 -3.17 13.09
C GLY A 190 -12.92 -2.26 13.58
N ILE A 191 -14.16 -2.76 13.54
CA ILE A 191 -15.34 -2.07 14.07
C ILE A 191 -15.18 -1.60 15.52
N GLY A 192 -14.44 -2.33 16.38
CA GLY A 192 -14.17 -1.89 17.75
C GLY A 192 -13.47 -0.53 17.82
N THR A 193 -12.47 -0.29 16.96
CA THR A 193 -11.82 1.02 16.85
C THR A 193 -12.76 2.07 16.28
N ALA A 194 -13.55 1.74 15.26
CA ALA A 194 -14.50 2.68 14.68
C ALA A 194 -15.53 3.16 15.72
N LEU A 195 -16.05 2.25 16.57
CA LEU A 195 -17.01 2.58 17.62
C LEU A 195 -16.38 3.37 18.78
N ALA A 196 -15.14 3.04 19.17
CA ALA A 196 -14.48 3.68 20.30
C ALA A 196 -13.98 5.09 19.99
N ASP A 197 -13.48 5.31 18.77
CA ASP A 197 -12.76 6.55 18.41
C ASP A 197 -13.50 7.49 17.46
N ASP A 198 -14.59 7.03 16.82
CA ASP A 198 -15.25 7.70 15.67
C ASP A 198 -14.25 8.36 14.69
N PRO A 199 -13.26 7.60 14.15
CA PRO A 199 -12.14 8.19 13.43
C PRO A 199 -12.52 8.57 11.98
N GLU A 200 -11.94 9.63 11.43
CA GLU A 200 -12.12 9.94 9.99
C GLU A 200 -11.31 9.06 9.04
N LEU A 201 -10.17 8.52 9.51
CA LEU A 201 -9.18 7.72 8.76
C LEU A 201 -8.60 8.38 7.50
N THR A 202 -8.58 9.72 7.46
CA THR A 202 -8.02 10.53 6.36
C THR A 202 -6.54 10.85 6.55
N CYS A 203 -5.86 11.24 5.46
CA CYS A 203 -4.59 11.95 5.52
C CYS A 203 -4.85 13.43 5.76
N ARG A 204 -4.21 14.02 6.78
CA ARG A 204 -4.42 15.43 7.16
C ARG A 204 -3.13 16.25 7.17
N LEU A 205 -2.09 15.76 6.47
CA LEU A 205 -0.89 16.55 6.26
C LEU A 205 -1.18 17.66 5.25
N PRO A 206 -0.68 18.88 5.45
CA PRO A 206 -0.87 19.99 4.52
C PRO A 206 -0.47 19.61 3.08
N GLY A 207 -1.38 19.81 2.13
CA GLY A 207 -1.17 19.52 0.70
C GLY A 207 -1.25 18.03 0.32
N LEU A 208 -1.53 17.13 1.26
CA LEU A 208 -1.68 15.68 1.03
C LEU A 208 -3.08 15.15 1.39
N ASP A 209 -4.05 16.02 1.65
CA ASP A 209 -5.45 15.69 1.91
C ASP A 209 -6.07 14.81 0.80
N SER A 210 -5.83 15.18 -0.47
CA SER A 210 -6.22 14.41 -1.66
C SER A 210 -5.57 13.03 -1.80
N ARG A 211 -4.62 12.67 -0.92
CA ARG A 211 -4.00 11.35 -0.84
C ARG A 211 -4.58 10.49 0.29
N SER A 212 -5.78 10.81 0.76
CA SER A 212 -6.46 9.95 1.73
C SER A 212 -6.73 8.57 1.11
N PRO A 213 -6.39 7.47 1.81
CA PRO A 213 -6.60 6.13 1.31
C PRO A 213 -8.10 5.76 1.30
N VAL A 214 -8.45 4.69 0.58
CA VAL A 214 -9.77 4.06 0.72
C VAL A 214 -9.92 3.59 2.17
N ARG A 215 -11.01 4.00 2.84
CA ARG A 215 -11.23 3.67 4.24
C ARG A 215 -12.02 2.37 4.33
N ILE A 216 -11.57 1.45 5.16
CA ILE A 216 -12.12 0.10 5.23
C ILE A 216 -12.40 -0.25 6.68
N VAL A 217 -13.60 -0.76 6.95
CA VAL A 217 -14.00 -1.25 8.28
C VAL A 217 -14.30 -2.74 8.19
N ALA A 218 -13.58 -3.55 8.97
CA ALA A 218 -13.94 -4.94 9.20
C ALA A 218 -15.02 -5.02 10.28
N ASP A 219 -16.24 -5.38 9.87
CA ASP A 219 -17.41 -5.39 10.72
C ASP A 219 -18.38 -6.51 10.33
N SER A 220 -18.20 -7.67 10.94
CA SER A 220 -18.98 -8.87 10.65
C SER A 220 -20.49 -8.72 10.83
N GLY A 221 -20.95 -7.73 11.60
CA GLY A 221 -22.37 -7.50 11.87
C GLY A 221 -22.94 -6.24 11.22
N ALA A 222 -22.17 -5.51 10.39
CA ALA A 222 -22.57 -4.23 9.84
C ALA A 222 -23.14 -3.26 10.92
N ARG A 223 -22.47 -3.17 12.05
CA ARG A 223 -22.81 -2.35 13.23
C ARG A 223 -22.34 -0.90 13.14
N LEU A 224 -21.53 -0.55 12.13
CA LEU A 224 -21.04 0.81 11.95
C LEU A 224 -22.22 1.81 11.97
N PRO A 225 -22.23 2.81 12.87
CA PRO A 225 -23.33 3.76 12.95
C PRO A 225 -23.42 4.63 11.69
N VAL A 226 -24.64 4.84 11.20
CA VAL A 226 -24.91 5.69 10.01
C VAL A 226 -24.55 7.16 10.25
N ASP A 227 -24.51 7.58 11.50
CA ASP A 227 -24.09 8.90 11.95
C ASP A 227 -22.61 8.95 12.35
N SER A 228 -21.80 7.92 12.11
CA SER A 228 -20.36 8.00 12.34
C SER A 228 -19.66 8.99 11.39
N ALA A 229 -18.52 9.54 11.81
CA ALA A 229 -17.68 10.41 10.98
C ALA A 229 -17.29 9.73 9.66
N LEU A 230 -17.03 8.42 9.68
CA LEU A 230 -16.75 7.62 8.49
C LEU A 230 -17.90 7.66 7.50
N VAL A 231 -19.12 7.32 7.95
CA VAL A 231 -20.30 7.23 7.07
C VAL A 231 -20.71 8.60 6.55
N ARG A 232 -20.74 9.64 7.39
CA ARG A 232 -21.08 11.01 6.96
C ARG A 232 -20.17 11.53 5.84
N SER A 233 -18.91 11.10 5.81
CA SER A 233 -17.91 11.53 4.83
C SER A 233 -17.70 10.53 3.68
N ALA A 234 -18.44 9.42 3.64
CA ALA A 234 -18.35 8.40 2.58
C ALA A 234 -18.52 8.96 1.15
N PRO A 235 -19.38 9.98 0.89
CA PRO A 235 -19.48 10.58 -0.44
C PRO A 235 -18.22 11.32 -0.90
N ALA A 236 -17.40 11.83 0.02
CA ALA A 236 -16.20 12.60 -0.29
C ALA A 236 -14.93 11.73 -0.32
N VAL A 237 -14.84 10.72 0.54
CA VAL A 237 -13.72 9.78 0.61
C VAL A 237 -14.29 8.36 0.62
N PRO A 238 -13.87 7.45 -0.27
CA PRO A 238 -14.45 6.11 -0.33
C PRO A 238 -14.41 5.38 1.02
N LEU A 239 -15.53 4.74 1.37
CA LEU A 239 -15.67 3.91 2.57
C LEU A 239 -16.20 2.53 2.17
N TRP A 240 -15.44 1.50 2.54
CA TRP A 240 -15.78 0.10 2.30
C TRP A 240 -16.06 -0.60 3.64
N LEU A 241 -17.14 -1.36 3.67
CA LEU A 241 -17.50 -2.20 4.81
C LEU A 241 -17.29 -3.67 4.43
N MET A 242 -16.45 -4.37 5.19
CA MET A 242 -16.20 -5.80 5.02
C MET A 242 -17.00 -6.53 6.10
N CYS A 243 -18.15 -7.09 5.72
CA CYS A 243 -19.08 -7.75 6.64
C CYS A 243 -19.28 -9.22 6.31
N ALA A 244 -19.92 -9.96 7.21
CA ALA A 244 -20.24 -11.35 6.95
C ALA A 244 -21.40 -11.49 5.95
N GLU A 245 -21.47 -12.60 5.23
CA GLU A 245 -22.56 -12.91 4.29
C GLU A 245 -23.95 -12.85 4.91
N ASP A 246 -24.06 -13.25 6.18
CA ASP A 246 -25.26 -13.24 7.01
C ASP A 246 -25.42 -11.96 7.85
N ALA A 247 -24.66 -10.90 7.57
CA ALA A 247 -24.84 -9.62 8.25
C ALA A 247 -26.27 -9.09 8.06
N PRO A 248 -26.90 -8.50 9.11
CA PRO A 248 -28.29 -8.02 9.07
C PRO A 248 -28.58 -7.17 7.84
N ALA A 249 -29.60 -7.56 7.06
CA ALA A 249 -29.91 -6.92 5.78
C ALA A 249 -30.29 -5.44 5.93
N ASP A 250 -31.05 -5.09 6.97
CA ASP A 250 -31.46 -3.72 7.24
C ASP A 250 -30.27 -2.80 7.51
N ASN A 251 -29.29 -3.27 8.30
CA ASN A 251 -28.07 -2.52 8.57
C ASN A 251 -27.25 -2.28 7.30
N VAL A 252 -27.09 -3.32 6.47
CA VAL A 252 -26.37 -3.22 5.21
C VAL A 252 -27.05 -2.22 4.28
N THR A 253 -28.38 -2.31 4.15
CA THR A 253 -29.18 -1.41 3.31
C THR A 253 -29.05 0.04 3.77
N ALA A 254 -29.10 0.29 5.08
CA ALA A 254 -28.94 1.62 5.66
C ALA A 254 -27.55 2.21 5.36
N LEU A 255 -26.50 1.41 5.44
CA LEU A 255 -25.13 1.84 5.13
C LEU A 255 -24.94 2.09 3.62
N GLU A 256 -25.46 1.22 2.76
CA GLU A 256 -25.42 1.40 1.30
C GLU A 256 -26.16 2.67 0.87
N ALA A 257 -27.28 2.99 1.51
CA ALA A 257 -28.02 4.24 1.28
C ALA A 257 -27.21 5.50 1.62
N CYS A 258 -26.20 5.40 2.50
CA CYS A 258 -25.26 6.47 2.80
C CYS A 258 -24.03 6.51 1.87
N GLY A 259 -23.97 5.66 0.84
CA GLY A 259 -22.85 5.58 -0.09
C GLY A 259 -21.69 4.70 0.37
N VAL A 260 -21.89 3.87 1.41
CA VAL A 260 -20.90 2.87 1.84
C VAL A 260 -20.90 1.71 0.86
N ILE A 261 -19.71 1.32 0.38
CA ILE A 261 -19.57 0.14 -0.47
C ILE A 261 -19.44 -1.09 0.42
N VAL A 262 -20.48 -1.93 0.44
CA VAL A 262 -20.49 -3.14 1.27
C VAL A 262 -19.94 -4.34 0.48
N ARG A 263 -19.12 -5.14 1.15
CA ARG A 263 -18.59 -6.41 0.66
C ARG A 263 -18.87 -7.48 1.69
N ARG A 264 -19.68 -8.46 1.29
CA ARG A 264 -20.03 -9.64 2.08
C ARG A 264 -18.96 -10.72 1.90
N LEU A 265 -18.52 -11.33 2.99
CA LEU A 265 -17.43 -12.30 3.06
C LEU A 265 -17.81 -13.49 3.95
N PRO A 266 -17.19 -14.65 3.75
CA PRO A 266 -17.41 -15.80 4.62
C PRO A 266 -16.94 -15.50 6.06
N ARG A 267 -17.64 -16.09 7.03
CA ARG A 267 -17.20 -16.09 8.43
C ARG A 267 -16.06 -17.08 8.65
N GLY A 268 -15.13 -16.70 9.51
CA GLY A 268 -14.19 -17.62 10.14
C GLY A 268 -14.84 -18.39 11.28
N ALA A 269 -14.12 -19.40 11.79
CA ALA A 269 -14.56 -20.20 12.94
C ALA A 269 -14.70 -19.38 14.24
N ASP A 270 -14.07 -18.20 14.31
CA ASP A 270 -14.17 -17.24 15.40
C ASP A 270 -15.41 -16.32 15.30
N GLY A 271 -16.26 -16.54 14.29
CA GLY A 271 -17.45 -15.73 14.04
C GLY A 271 -17.16 -14.38 13.40
N HIS A 272 -15.90 -14.05 13.10
CA HIS A 272 -15.52 -12.82 12.42
C HIS A 272 -15.41 -13.01 10.91
N VAL A 273 -15.23 -11.92 10.15
CA VAL A 273 -14.92 -12.06 8.71
C VAL A 273 -13.55 -12.69 8.57
N GLN A 274 -13.42 -13.70 7.69
CA GLN A 274 -12.15 -14.41 7.53
C GLN A 274 -11.06 -13.46 7.00
N PRO A 275 -9.93 -13.26 7.71
CA PRO A 275 -8.90 -12.29 7.29
C PRO A 275 -8.33 -12.54 5.89
N ALA A 276 -8.12 -13.81 5.53
CA ALA A 276 -7.63 -14.17 4.19
C ALA A 276 -8.64 -13.78 3.10
N ALA A 277 -9.92 -14.08 3.28
CA ALA A 277 -10.98 -13.71 2.33
C ALA A 277 -11.12 -12.18 2.20
N LEU A 278 -10.99 -11.44 3.31
CA LEU A 278 -10.98 -9.98 3.30
C LEU A 278 -9.84 -9.44 2.43
N LEU A 279 -8.61 -9.91 2.64
CA LEU A 279 -7.46 -9.44 1.86
C LEU A 279 -7.54 -9.84 0.39
N GLN A 280 -8.05 -11.04 0.07
CA GLN A 280 -8.30 -11.47 -1.31
C GLN A 280 -9.34 -10.59 -2.00
N ALA A 281 -10.43 -10.22 -1.29
CA ALA A 281 -11.43 -9.32 -1.82
C ALA A 281 -10.84 -7.93 -2.14
N LEU A 282 -9.98 -7.40 -1.26
CA LEU A 282 -9.27 -6.14 -1.51
C LEU A 282 -8.32 -6.25 -2.72
N GLY A 283 -7.55 -7.33 -2.81
CA GLY A 283 -6.65 -7.58 -3.93
C GLY A 283 -7.39 -7.75 -5.26
N GLY A 284 -8.57 -8.37 -5.24
CA GLY A 284 -9.48 -8.50 -6.38
C GLY A 284 -10.06 -7.16 -6.87
N GLN A 285 -10.20 -6.17 -5.99
CA GLN A 285 -10.50 -4.78 -6.38
C GLN A 285 -9.25 -4.01 -6.86
N GLY A 286 -8.10 -4.67 -6.86
CA GLY A 286 -6.85 -4.16 -7.38
C GLY A 286 -5.97 -3.43 -6.36
N MET A 287 -6.31 -3.48 -5.08
CA MET A 287 -5.52 -2.87 -4.01
C MET A 287 -4.14 -3.55 -3.90
N THR A 288 -3.07 -2.76 -3.81
CA THR A 288 -1.69 -3.25 -3.79
C THR A 288 -1.04 -3.08 -2.42
N ARG A 289 -1.40 -2.04 -1.67
CA ARG A 289 -0.84 -1.71 -0.35
C ARG A 289 -1.97 -1.38 0.62
N LEU A 290 -2.05 -2.13 1.73
CA LEU A 290 -3.02 -1.93 2.79
C LEU A 290 -2.30 -1.53 4.08
N LEU A 291 -2.69 -0.38 4.65
CA LEU A 291 -2.33 -0.01 6.01
C LEU A 291 -3.38 -0.57 6.96
N VAL A 292 -2.97 -1.25 8.02
CA VAL A 292 -3.88 -1.67 9.08
C VAL A 292 -3.58 -0.83 10.31
N GLU A 293 -4.58 -0.10 10.77
CA GLU A 293 -4.55 0.63 12.04
C GLU A 293 -5.62 0.03 12.96
N GLY A 294 -5.39 0.02 14.26
CA GLY A 294 -6.46 -0.23 15.24
C GLY A 294 -6.65 -1.69 15.68
N GLY A 295 -7.16 -1.79 16.91
CA GLY A 295 -7.61 -2.98 17.62
C GLY A 295 -6.58 -4.10 17.80
N GLY A 296 -6.19 -4.39 19.05
CA GLY A 296 -5.38 -5.57 19.38
C GLY A 296 -5.96 -6.87 18.81
N THR A 297 -7.28 -6.99 18.70
CA THR A 297 -7.98 -8.14 18.09
C THR A 297 -7.71 -8.30 16.60
N LEU A 298 -7.82 -7.23 15.80
CA LEU A 298 -7.57 -7.30 14.35
C LEU A 298 -6.08 -7.57 14.07
N ALA A 299 -5.20 -6.90 14.82
CA ALA A 299 -3.76 -7.16 14.77
C ALA A 299 -3.43 -8.62 15.08
N ALA A 300 -4.02 -9.18 16.14
CA ALA A 300 -3.86 -10.58 16.52
C ALA A 300 -4.37 -11.54 15.44
N ALA A 301 -5.55 -11.29 14.88
CA ALA A 301 -6.13 -12.13 13.83
C ALA A 301 -5.25 -12.18 12.58
N LEU A 302 -4.71 -11.04 12.13
CA LEU A 302 -3.81 -10.98 10.97
C LEU A 302 -2.46 -11.65 11.24
N LEU A 303 -1.89 -11.47 12.43
CA LEU A 303 -0.63 -12.11 12.81
C LEU A 303 -0.78 -13.63 12.96
N ALA A 304 -1.89 -14.09 13.57
CA ALA A 304 -2.20 -15.51 13.73
C ALA A 304 -2.42 -16.20 12.38
N ALA A 305 -3.08 -15.52 11.44
CA ALA A 305 -3.29 -15.98 10.07
C ALA A 305 -2.04 -15.81 9.18
N ASP A 306 -0.95 -15.24 9.71
CA ASP A 306 0.28 -15.02 8.97
C ASP A 306 0.10 -14.12 7.72
N LEU A 307 -0.64 -13.02 7.90
CA LEU A 307 -1.04 -12.10 6.84
C LEU A 307 -0.43 -10.70 6.99
N VAL A 308 0.52 -10.51 7.90
CA VAL A 308 1.25 -9.26 8.07
C VAL A 308 2.61 -9.35 7.38
N ASP A 309 2.83 -8.53 6.35
CA ASP A 309 4.10 -8.48 5.63
C ASP A 309 5.08 -7.52 6.29
N ARG A 310 4.56 -6.43 6.87
CA ARG A 310 5.34 -5.37 7.50
C ARG A 310 4.75 -4.90 8.81
N LEU A 311 5.63 -4.53 9.73
CA LEU A 311 5.27 -3.83 10.96
C LEU A 311 5.85 -2.42 10.91
N ALA A 312 5.03 -1.44 11.27
CA ALA A 312 5.45 -0.07 11.57
C ALA A 312 5.09 0.25 13.02
N ILE A 313 6.08 0.15 13.91
CA ILE A 313 5.89 0.30 15.35
C ILE A 313 6.39 1.67 15.77
N PHE A 314 5.46 2.52 16.21
CA PHE A 314 5.75 3.79 16.86
C PHE A 314 5.78 3.54 18.37
N ARG A 315 6.90 3.84 19.03
CA ARG A 315 7.08 3.61 20.45
C ARG A 315 7.34 4.93 21.17
N ALA A 316 6.48 5.25 22.13
CA ALA A 316 6.59 6.44 22.96
C ALA A 316 7.29 6.12 24.29
N GLY A 317 7.96 7.13 24.87
CA GLY A 317 8.67 7.05 26.15
C GLY A 317 7.77 7.00 27.39
N VAL A 318 6.67 6.23 27.35
CA VAL A 318 5.72 6.05 28.46
C VAL A 318 5.58 4.57 28.79
N VAL A 319 5.26 4.25 30.04
CA VAL A 319 4.92 2.88 30.51
C VAL A 319 3.49 2.91 31.03
N ILE A 320 2.65 1.98 30.58
CA ILE A 320 1.23 1.93 30.98
C ILE A 320 0.99 0.86 32.06
N GLY A 321 1.66 -0.29 31.96
CA GLY A 321 1.46 -1.42 32.86
C GLY A 321 0.77 -2.62 32.22
N GLY A 322 0.81 -3.75 32.92
CA GLY A 322 0.33 -5.04 32.44
C GLY A 322 -1.19 -5.10 32.19
N ASP A 323 -1.93 -4.26 32.90
CA ASP A 323 -3.37 -4.02 32.84
C ASP A 323 -3.80 -3.15 31.66
N GLY A 324 -2.87 -2.44 31.02
CA GLY A 324 -3.11 -1.71 29.79
C GLY A 324 -3.56 -2.62 28.64
N ILE A 325 -4.31 -2.06 27.70
CA ILE A 325 -4.76 -2.79 26.51
C ILE A 325 -3.54 -3.10 25.64
N ALA A 326 -3.30 -4.38 25.37
CA ALA A 326 -2.17 -4.84 24.56
C ALA A 326 -2.31 -4.42 23.09
N ALA A 327 -1.20 -4.04 22.47
CA ALA A 327 -1.16 -3.67 21.04
C ALA A 327 -1.52 -4.83 20.11
N ILE A 328 -1.22 -6.06 20.54
CA ILE A 328 -1.58 -7.29 19.87
C ILE A 328 -2.32 -8.13 20.91
N GLY A 329 -3.57 -8.47 20.61
CA GLY A 329 -4.38 -9.35 21.45
C GLY A 329 -3.82 -10.78 21.51
N GLY A 330 -4.33 -11.58 22.43
CA GLY A 330 -3.96 -12.99 22.51
C GLY A 330 -4.44 -13.77 21.29
N PHE A 331 -3.55 -14.57 20.69
CA PHE A 331 -3.89 -15.52 19.61
C PHE A 331 -3.37 -16.94 19.89
N GLY A 332 -3.14 -17.27 21.15
CA GLY A 332 -2.94 -18.65 21.60
C GLY A 332 -1.57 -19.27 21.30
N LEU A 333 -0.54 -18.47 21.00
CA LEU A 333 0.81 -18.99 20.76
C LEU A 333 1.38 -19.68 22.01
N GLN A 334 1.60 -21.00 21.94
CA GLN A 334 2.12 -21.81 23.06
C GLN A 334 3.64 -21.96 23.04
N ARG A 335 4.26 -21.99 21.85
CA ARG A 335 5.70 -22.27 21.68
C ARG A 335 6.40 -21.10 20.99
N LEU A 336 7.49 -20.61 21.58
CA LEU A 336 8.31 -19.54 21.01
C LEU A 336 8.89 -19.90 19.63
N ALA A 337 9.14 -21.18 19.37
CA ALA A 337 9.58 -21.66 18.06
C ALA A 337 8.54 -21.44 16.94
N SER A 338 7.25 -21.34 17.30
CA SER A 338 6.17 -21.03 16.37
C SER A 338 5.93 -19.52 16.21
N ALA A 339 6.66 -18.68 16.96
CA ALA A 339 6.54 -17.24 16.84
C ALA A 339 7.07 -16.77 15.48
N ARG A 340 6.29 -15.92 14.81
CA ARG A 340 6.75 -15.27 13.58
C ARG A 340 7.92 -14.34 13.90
N ARG A 341 8.98 -14.42 13.09
CA ARG A 341 10.15 -13.54 13.18
C ARG A 341 10.10 -12.51 12.06
N PHE A 342 10.48 -11.29 12.40
CA PHE A 342 10.60 -10.19 11.45
C PHE A 342 12.03 -9.66 11.48
N ALA A 343 12.55 -9.28 10.32
CA ALA A 343 13.84 -8.62 10.19
C ALA A 343 13.65 -7.10 10.26
N ARG A 344 14.49 -6.41 11.05
CA ARG A 344 14.45 -4.95 11.13
C ARG A 344 14.90 -4.36 9.80
N SER A 345 14.04 -3.57 9.18
CA SER A 345 14.34 -2.86 7.93
C SER A 345 14.77 -1.41 8.16
N SER A 346 14.25 -0.76 9.19
CA SER A 346 14.71 0.58 9.59
C SER A 346 14.42 0.88 11.07
N LEU A 347 15.17 1.86 11.59
CA LEU A 347 14.99 2.45 12.92
C LEU A 347 15.25 3.94 12.77
N GLY A 348 14.34 4.78 13.23
CA GLY A 348 14.51 6.23 13.20
C GLY A 348 13.71 6.93 14.29
N GLU A 349 14.10 8.16 14.58
CA GLU A 349 13.44 9.03 15.56
C GLU A 349 12.27 9.76 14.91
N THR A 350 11.21 10.01 15.68
CA THR A 350 10.05 10.82 15.31
C THR A 350 9.69 11.75 16.46
N GLY A 351 10.48 12.81 16.66
CA GLY A 351 10.43 13.61 17.89
C GLY A 351 11.01 12.80 19.05
N ASP A 352 10.32 12.78 20.19
CA ASP A 352 10.72 12.00 21.37
C ASP A 352 10.31 10.51 21.27
N ASP A 353 9.61 10.13 20.19
CA ASP A 353 9.21 8.76 19.91
C ASP A 353 10.16 8.08 18.91
N VAL A 354 10.09 6.76 18.81
CA VAL A 354 10.84 5.96 17.83
C VAL A 354 9.89 5.31 16.82
N LEU A 355 10.26 5.28 15.55
CA LEU A 355 9.65 4.44 14.52
C LEU A 355 10.58 3.29 14.13
N GLU A 356 10.11 2.08 14.34
CA GLU A 356 10.75 0.85 13.88
C GLU A 356 9.95 0.28 12.70
N THR A 357 10.61 -0.07 11.61
CA THR A 357 9.99 -0.87 10.55
C THR A 357 10.60 -2.24 10.48
N TRP A 358 9.74 -3.24 10.34
CA TRP A 358 10.13 -4.63 10.26
C TRP A 358 9.47 -5.28 9.06
N THR A 359 10.20 -6.17 8.40
CA THR A 359 9.72 -6.92 7.25
C THR A 359 9.70 -8.40 7.61
N ARG A 360 8.62 -9.08 7.24
CA ARG A 360 8.50 -10.52 7.41
C ARG A 360 9.63 -11.22 6.64
N GLY A 361 10.32 -12.15 7.30
CA GLY A 361 11.32 -13.00 6.62
C GLY A 361 10.66 -13.89 5.57
N ALA A 362 11.36 -14.10 4.45
CA ALA A 362 11.00 -15.13 3.46
C ALA A 362 11.03 -16.53 4.11
#